data_AF-A0A951N799-F1
#
_entry.id   AF-A0A951N799-F1
#
_cell.length_a   1.000
_cell.length_b   1.000
_cell.length_c   1.000
_cell.angle_alpha   90.00
_cell.angle_beta   90.00
_cell.angle_gamma   90.00
#
_symmetry.space_group_name_H-M   'P 1'
#
loop_
_entity.id
_entity.type
_entity.pdbx_description
1 polymer ?
#
loop_
_entity_poly.entity_id
_entity_poly.type
_entity_poly.pdbx_seq_one_letter_code
_entity_poly.pdbx_strand_id
1 'polypeptide(L)'
;MPISLVTGAGRGIGRGIAVELARLGHSVVINYAGNSAAADECLQMVRDAGGDGTTVKADVSSSDDRQRLVRETVEKYGRIDLLVNNAGVAPNVRADILEAGEESFDRLIGINLKGPYFLTQLVANQMISQAKSETASQIVTISSISAYTASVNRGDYCIAKAGLGM
;
A
#
# COMPACT_ATOMS: atom_id res chain seq x y z
N MET A 1 -5.80 -7.54 19.40
CA MET A 1 -4.55 -7.33 18.64
C MET A 1 -4.89 -6.52 17.40
N PRO A 2 -4.21 -5.39 17.13
CA PRO A 2 -4.49 -4.56 15.96
C PRO A 2 -4.11 -5.24 14.64
N ILE A 3 -4.89 -5.01 13.59
CA ILE A 3 -4.67 -5.59 12.26
C ILE A 3 -4.17 -4.52 11.30
N SER A 4 -2.98 -4.70 10.74
CA SER A 4 -2.34 -3.76 9.83
C SER A 4 -2.24 -4.30 8.42
N LEU A 5 -2.84 -3.59 7.46
CA LEU A 5 -2.68 -3.86 6.04
C LEU A 5 -1.61 -2.95 5.44
N VAL A 6 -0.52 -3.52 4.95
CA VAL A 6 0.60 -2.79 4.33
C VAL A 6 0.70 -3.16 2.85
N THR A 7 0.51 -2.19 1.96
CA THR A 7 0.63 -2.42 0.51
C THR A 7 2.08 -2.36 0.04
N GLY A 8 2.44 -3.21 -0.94
CA GLY A 8 3.83 -3.29 -1.42
C GLY A 8 4.83 -3.70 -0.33
N ALA A 9 4.39 -4.51 0.63
CA ALA A 9 5.16 -4.87 1.82
C ALA A 9 6.27 -5.89 1.56
N GLY A 10 6.30 -6.52 0.39
CA GLY A 10 7.33 -7.53 0.07
C GLY A 10 8.77 -7.00 0.07
N ARG A 11 9.03 -5.68 -0.01
CA ARG A 11 10.40 -5.12 -0.04
C ARG A 11 10.47 -3.67 0.44
N GLY A 12 11.69 -3.17 0.62
CA GLY A 12 11.98 -1.76 0.87
C GLY A 12 11.27 -1.21 2.12
N ILE A 13 10.72 0.01 2.01
CA ILE A 13 10.02 0.70 3.11
C ILE A 13 8.84 -0.14 3.62
N GLY A 14 8.05 -0.74 2.74
CA GLY A 14 6.90 -1.57 3.14
C GLY A 14 7.29 -2.77 4.00
N ARG A 15 8.40 -3.45 3.67
CA ARG A 15 8.94 -4.56 4.47
C ARG A 15 9.40 -4.07 5.84
N GLY A 16 10.10 -2.94 5.89
CA GLY A 16 10.53 -2.33 7.15
C GLY A 16 9.35 -1.99 8.06
N ILE A 17 8.30 -1.38 7.50
CA ILE A 17 7.06 -1.07 8.22
C ILE A 17 6.37 -2.34 8.73
N ALA A 18 6.25 -3.37 7.88
CA ALA A 18 5.62 -4.63 8.28
C ALA A 18 6.33 -5.30 9.46
N VAL A 19 7.66 -5.38 9.41
CA VAL A 19 8.47 -5.98 10.49
C VAL A 19 8.38 -5.15 11.77
N GLU A 20 8.39 -3.82 11.68
CA GLU A 20 8.28 -2.96 12.87
C GLU A 20 6.89 -3.05 13.51
N LEU A 21 5.82 -3.06 12.72
CA LEU A 21 4.46 -3.27 13.22
C LEU A 21 4.33 -4.63 13.93
N ALA A 22 4.99 -5.66 13.43
CA ALA A 22 5.05 -6.97 14.09
C ALA A 22 5.68 -6.88 15.49
N ARG A 23 6.80 -6.14 15.64
CA ARG A 23 7.43 -5.90 16.96
C ARG A 23 6.54 -5.12 17.91
N LEU A 24 5.69 -4.24 17.37
CA LEU A 24 4.70 -3.48 18.13
C LEU A 24 3.44 -4.31 18.45
N GLY A 25 3.41 -5.60 18.10
CA GLY A 25 2.32 -6.51 18.42
C GLY A 25 1.13 -6.44 17.47
N HIS A 26 1.32 -5.99 16.23
CA HIS A 26 0.28 -6.05 15.20
C HIS A 26 0.30 -7.39 14.46
N SER A 27 -0.87 -7.87 14.03
CA SER A 27 -0.94 -8.84 12.93
C SER A 27 -0.86 -8.12 11.61
N VAL A 28 0.03 -8.56 10.72
CA VAL A 28 0.35 -7.82 9.49
C VAL A 28 -0.13 -8.56 8.25
N VAL A 29 -0.95 -7.89 7.44
CA VAL A 29 -1.29 -8.31 6.08
C VAL A 29 -0.30 -7.69 5.10
N ILE A 30 0.50 -8.55 4.49
CA ILE A 30 1.56 -8.23 3.55
C ILE A 30 0.98 -8.30 2.14
N ASN A 31 0.61 -7.16 1.59
CA ASN A 31 0.15 -7.10 0.20
C ASN A 31 1.34 -7.03 -0.78
N TYR A 32 1.21 -7.77 -1.88
CA TYR A 32 2.15 -7.76 -3.00
C TYR A 32 1.40 -7.92 -4.34
N ALA A 33 1.99 -7.46 -5.45
CA ALA A 33 1.38 -7.58 -6.78
C ALA A 33 1.92 -8.77 -7.59
N GLY A 34 3.26 -8.94 -7.63
CA GLY A 34 3.89 -9.88 -8.57
C GLY A 34 5.01 -10.77 -8.04
N ASN A 35 5.55 -10.52 -6.84
CA ASN A 35 6.67 -11.31 -6.29
C ASN A 35 6.27 -11.96 -4.96
N SER A 36 5.75 -13.19 -5.04
CA SER A 36 5.35 -13.97 -3.86
C SER A 36 6.53 -14.33 -2.98
N ALA A 37 7.68 -14.72 -3.56
CA ALA A 37 8.87 -15.07 -2.79
C ALA A 37 9.34 -13.93 -1.87
N ALA A 38 9.32 -12.69 -2.34
CA ALA A 38 9.65 -11.52 -1.51
C ALA A 38 8.59 -11.24 -0.43
N ALA A 39 7.32 -11.58 -0.67
CA ALA A 39 6.26 -11.48 0.32
C ALA A 39 6.38 -12.57 1.39
N ASP A 40 6.72 -13.80 1.00
CA ASP A 40 6.95 -14.93 1.90
C ASP A 40 8.18 -14.68 2.78
N GLU A 41 9.25 -14.13 2.21
CA GLU A 41 10.42 -13.67 2.97
C GLU A 41 10.05 -12.61 4.00
N CYS A 42 9.23 -11.61 3.62
CA CYS A 42 8.73 -10.60 4.54
C CYS A 42 7.87 -11.22 5.65
N LEU A 43 7.04 -12.22 5.34
CA LEU A 43 6.22 -12.92 6.33
C LEU A 43 7.09 -13.68 7.33
N GLN A 44 8.17 -14.32 6.86
CA GLN A 44 9.12 -14.96 7.74
C GLN A 44 9.78 -13.93 8.67
N MET A 45 10.22 -12.78 8.16
CA MET A 45 10.79 -11.70 8.98
C MET A 45 9.80 -11.13 10.01
N VAL A 46 8.51 -11.03 9.65
CA VAL A 46 7.44 -10.64 10.58
C VAL A 46 7.29 -11.65 11.72
N ARG A 47 7.35 -12.95 11.42
CA ARG A 47 7.31 -14.03 12.42
C ARG A 47 8.54 -14.06 13.30
N ASP A 48 9.72 -13.89 12.72
CA ASP A 48 11.00 -13.83 13.44
C ASP A 48 11.06 -12.61 14.38
N ALA A 49 10.35 -11.54 14.04
CA ALA A 49 10.18 -10.35 14.90
C ALA A 49 9.14 -10.54 16.02
N GLY A 50 8.54 -11.74 16.15
CA GLY A 50 7.60 -12.09 17.22
C GLY A 50 6.13 -11.76 16.92
N GLY A 51 5.82 -11.31 15.70
CA GLY A 51 4.43 -11.08 15.27
C GLY A 51 3.87 -12.23 14.44
N ASP A 52 2.67 -12.03 13.90
CA ASP A 52 2.03 -12.95 12.95
C ASP A 52 1.46 -12.18 11.76
N GLY A 53 1.11 -12.89 10.68
CA GLY A 53 0.61 -12.25 9.49
C GLY A 53 0.16 -13.19 8.38
N THR A 54 -0.20 -12.59 7.26
CA THR A 54 -0.56 -13.30 6.04
C THR A 54 -0.11 -12.50 4.83
N THR A 55 0.15 -13.18 3.73
CA THR A 55 0.40 -12.54 2.43
C THR A 55 -0.89 -12.52 1.61
N VAL A 56 -1.16 -11.44 0.88
CA VAL A 56 -2.28 -11.35 -0.06
C VAL A 56 -1.82 -10.76 -1.39
N LYS A 57 -2.06 -11.50 -2.49
CA LYS A 57 -1.75 -11.04 -3.84
C LYS A 57 -2.85 -10.13 -4.37
N ALA A 58 -2.52 -8.85 -4.55
CA ALA A 58 -3.40 -7.87 -5.18
C ALA A 58 -2.60 -6.74 -5.82
N ASP A 59 -2.89 -6.44 -7.08
CA ASP A 59 -2.47 -5.21 -7.75
C ASP A 59 -3.40 -4.06 -7.31
N VAL A 60 -2.85 -3.09 -6.60
CA VAL A 60 -3.61 -1.95 -6.09
C VAL A 60 -4.18 -1.06 -7.19
N SER A 61 -3.71 -1.15 -8.45
CA SER A 61 -4.30 -0.43 -9.58
C SER A 61 -5.61 -1.06 -10.07
N SER A 62 -5.84 -2.36 -9.82
CA SER A 62 -7.05 -3.09 -10.19
C SER A 62 -8.17 -2.95 -9.14
N SER A 63 -9.39 -2.67 -9.61
CA SER A 63 -10.56 -2.53 -8.73
C SER A 63 -10.90 -3.83 -8.01
N ASP A 64 -10.92 -4.94 -8.75
CA ASP A 64 -11.31 -6.25 -8.24
C ASP A 64 -10.28 -6.76 -7.23
N ASP A 65 -9.00 -6.47 -7.47
CA ASP A 65 -7.91 -6.81 -6.57
C ASP A 65 -7.97 -6.02 -5.26
N ARG A 66 -8.30 -4.73 -5.30
CA ARG A 66 -8.52 -3.93 -4.08
C ARG A 66 -9.69 -4.47 -3.25
N GLN A 67 -10.80 -4.81 -3.90
CA GLN A 67 -11.96 -5.39 -3.22
C GLN A 67 -11.63 -6.75 -2.59
N ARG A 68 -10.92 -7.61 -3.34
CA ARG A 68 -10.46 -8.91 -2.85
C ARG A 68 -9.51 -8.77 -1.67
N LEU A 69 -8.56 -7.84 -1.74
CA LEU A 69 -7.61 -7.57 -0.66
C LEU A 69 -8.30 -7.22 0.66
N VAL A 70 -9.28 -6.32 0.62
CA VAL A 70 -10.06 -5.94 1.80
C VAL A 70 -10.89 -7.12 2.30
N ARG A 71 -11.60 -7.80 1.39
CA ARG A 71 -12.43 -8.96 1.74
C ARG A 71 -11.63 -10.08 2.41
N GLU A 72 -10.54 -10.55 1.81
CA GLU A 72 -9.70 -11.63 2.38
C GLU A 72 -9.09 -11.23 3.73
N THR A 73 -8.73 -9.95 3.88
CA THR A 73 -8.25 -9.43 5.17
C THR A 73 -9.33 -9.50 6.24
N VAL A 74 -10.55 -9.07 5.92
CA VAL A 74 -11.68 -9.07 6.86
C VAL A 74 -12.19 -10.48 7.13
N GLU A 75 -12.21 -11.37 6.14
CA GLU A 75 -12.56 -12.79 6.34
C GLU A 75 -11.61 -13.47 7.31
N LYS A 76 -10.31 -13.15 7.25
CA LYS A 76 -9.30 -13.76 8.12
C LYS A 76 -9.25 -13.16 9.53
N TYR A 77 -9.34 -11.84 9.66
CA TYR A 77 -9.08 -11.15 10.93
C TYR A 77 -10.30 -10.42 11.51
N GLY A 78 -11.40 -10.35 10.77
CA GLY A 78 -12.64 -9.67 11.15
C GLY A 78 -12.60 -8.14 11.08
N ARG A 79 -11.44 -7.53 10.84
CA ARG A 79 -11.24 -6.07 10.93
C ARG A 79 -9.98 -5.58 10.22
N ILE A 80 -9.88 -4.26 10.03
CA ILE A 80 -8.64 -3.56 9.66
C ILE A 80 -8.49 -2.34 10.59
N ASP A 81 -7.36 -2.22 11.28
CA ASP A 81 -7.10 -1.13 12.23
C ASP A 81 -6.13 -0.10 11.66
N LEU A 82 -5.18 -0.52 10.82
CA LEU A 82 -4.24 0.37 10.16
C LEU A 82 -4.11 0.01 8.69
N LEU A 83 -4.31 0.99 7.81
CA LEU A 83 -3.90 0.90 6.40
C LEU A 83 -2.61 1.70 6.20
N VAL A 84 -1.62 1.08 5.57
CA VAL A 84 -0.42 1.75 5.06
C VAL A 84 -0.40 1.64 3.54
N ASN A 85 -0.76 2.73 2.85
CA ASN A 85 -0.60 2.88 1.42
C ASN A 85 0.87 3.13 1.09
N ASN A 86 1.65 2.05 0.97
CA ASN A 86 3.08 2.11 0.64
C ASN A 86 3.38 1.68 -0.80
N ALA A 87 2.54 0.84 -1.43
CA ALA A 87 2.76 0.41 -2.80
C ALA A 87 2.95 1.62 -3.73
N GLY A 88 4.03 1.59 -4.49
CA GLY A 88 4.34 2.63 -5.47
C GLY A 88 5.47 2.23 -6.39
N VAL A 89 5.49 2.84 -7.57
CA VAL A 89 6.47 2.60 -8.64
C VAL A 89 7.05 3.92 -9.15
N ALA A 90 8.31 3.88 -9.54
CA ALA A 90 8.91 4.89 -10.39
C ALA A 90 8.52 4.65 -11.87
N PRO A 91 8.67 5.64 -12.75
CA PRO A 91 8.57 5.39 -14.18
C PRO A 91 9.71 4.45 -14.61
N ASN A 92 9.42 3.56 -15.55
CA ASN A 92 10.40 2.59 -16.06
C ASN A 92 11.54 3.32 -16.80
N VAL A 93 11.19 4.40 -17.50
CA VAL A 93 12.11 5.32 -18.17
C VAL A 93 11.85 6.73 -17.63
N ARG A 94 12.91 7.45 -17.26
CA ARG A 94 12.80 8.86 -16.84
C ARG A 94 12.82 9.77 -18.06
N ALA A 95 11.72 9.76 -18.82
CA ALA A 95 11.57 10.56 -20.03
C ALA A 95 11.33 12.03 -19.67
N ASP A 96 11.92 12.94 -20.45
CA ASP A 96 11.57 14.35 -20.39
C ASP A 96 10.07 14.55 -20.67
N ILE A 97 9.47 15.60 -20.12
CA ILE A 97 8.04 15.87 -20.30
C ILE A 97 7.64 16.04 -21.76
N LEU A 98 8.58 16.48 -22.62
CA LEU A 98 8.37 16.61 -24.05
C LEU A 98 8.28 15.25 -24.79
N GLU A 99 8.72 14.18 -24.15
CA GLU A 99 8.76 12.81 -24.69
C GLU A 99 7.92 11.82 -23.86
N ALA A 100 7.22 12.31 -22.83
CA ALA A 100 6.44 11.47 -21.93
C ALA A 100 5.26 10.81 -22.67
N GLY A 101 5.11 9.49 -22.50
CA GLY A 101 4.02 8.72 -23.10
C GLY A 101 2.87 8.47 -22.12
N GLU A 102 1.65 8.38 -22.66
CA GLU A 102 0.42 8.11 -21.90
C GLU A 102 0.49 6.80 -21.11
N GLU A 103 1.13 5.75 -21.64
CA GLU A 103 1.28 4.47 -20.95
C GLU A 103 2.01 4.60 -19.60
N SER A 104 3.09 5.41 -19.55
CA SER A 104 3.80 5.68 -18.29
C SER A 104 2.89 6.44 -17.34
N PHE A 105 2.21 7.47 -17.83
CA PHE A 105 1.31 8.28 -17.05
C PHE A 105 0.19 7.44 -16.43
N ASP A 106 -0.53 6.66 -17.22
CA ASP A 106 -1.64 5.80 -16.79
C ASP A 106 -1.18 4.75 -15.77
N ARG A 107 -0.03 4.13 -16.01
CA ARG A 107 0.55 3.18 -15.06
C ARG A 107 0.86 3.84 -13.72
N LEU A 108 1.49 5.02 -13.74
CA LEU A 108 1.89 5.71 -12.52
C LEU A 108 0.69 6.26 -11.77
N ILE A 109 -0.27 6.87 -12.46
CA ILE A 109 -1.51 7.34 -11.85
C ILE A 109 -2.32 6.17 -11.31
N GLY A 110 -2.42 5.07 -12.05
CA GLY A 110 -3.11 3.85 -11.64
C GLY A 110 -2.58 3.28 -10.33
N ILE A 111 -1.27 3.13 -10.22
CA ILE A 111 -0.63 2.50 -9.05
C ILE A 111 -0.42 3.49 -7.90
N ASN A 112 0.11 4.69 -8.17
CA ASN A 112 0.56 5.61 -7.14
C ASN A 112 -0.52 6.56 -6.63
N LEU A 113 -1.64 6.73 -7.33
CA LEU A 113 -2.68 7.70 -6.96
C LEU A 113 -4.07 7.06 -6.90
N LYS A 114 -4.59 6.57 -8.03
CA LYS A 114 -5.93 5.95 -8.12
C LYS A 114 -6.05 4.75 -7.18
N GLY A 115 -5.04 3.88 -7.17
CA GLY A 115 -4.98 2.70 -6.32
C GLY A 115 -5.15 3.02 -4.83
N PRO A 116 -4.22 3.78 -4.20
CA PRO A 116 -4.33 4.13 -2.79
C PRO A 116 -5.58 4.97 -2.46
N TYR A 117 -6.06 5.82 -3.37
CA TYR A 117 -7.32 6.58 -3.17
C TYR A 117 -8.52 5.65 -2.98
N PHE A 118 -8.75 4.73 -3.93
CA PHE A 118 -9.90 3.82 -3.84
C PHE A 118 -9.70 2.70 -2.81
N LEU A 119 -8.47 2.29 -2.52
CA LEU A 119 -8.21 1.37 -1.41
C LEU A 119 -8.54 2.03 -0.07
N THR A 120 -8.15 3.30 0.10
CA THR A 120 -8.50 4.11 1.27
C THR A 120 -10.00 4.20 1.44
N GLN A 121 -10.76 4.45 0.36
CA GLN A 121 -12.22 4.47 0.42
C GLN A 121 -12.80 3.13 0.93
N LEU A 122 -12.36 2.00 0.37
CA LEU A 122 -12.84 0.68 0.78
C LEU A 122 -12.51 0.37 2.23
N VAL A 123 -11.27 0.64 2.66
CA VAL A 123 -10.84 0.38 4.03
C VAL A 123 -11.50 1.33 5.02
N ALA A 124 -11.70 2.61 4.68
CA ALA A 124 -12.39 3.56 5.53
C ALA A 124 -13.86 3.14 5.76
N ASN A 125 -14.57 2.70 4.71
CA ASN A 125 -15.91 2.15 4.85
C ASN A 125 -15.91 0.91 5.77
N GLN A 126 -14.93 0.01 5.61
CA GLN A 126 -14.76 -1.13 6.51
C GLN A 126 -14.53 -0.69 7.97
N MET A 127 -13.61 0.27 8.21
CA MET A 127 -13.30 0.81 9.54
C MET A 127 -14.50 1.48 10.22
N ILE A 128 -15.41 2.09 9.45
CA ILE A 128 -16.66 2.66 9.97
C ILE A 128 -17.64 1.55 10.35
N SER A 129 -17.75 0.51 9.53
CA SER A 129 -18.71 -0.59 9.71
C SER A 129 -18.33 -1.60 10.79
N GLN A 130 -17.03 -1.79 11.04
CA GLN A 130 -16.54 -2.77 12.01
C GLN A 130 -16.82 -2.34 13.46
N ALA A 131 -16.83 -3.32 14.37
CA ALA A 131 -16.97 -3.04 15.80
C ALA A 131 -15.85 -2.12 16.31
N LYS A 132 -16.23 -1.10 17.10
CA LYS A 132 -15.28 -0.17 17.71
C LYS A 132 -14.28 -0.92 18.58
N SER A 133 -13.04 -0.46 18.55
CA SER A 133 -11.94 -0.91 19.41
C SER A 133 -11.48 0.28 20.25
N GLU A 134 -10.78 -0.02 21.34
CA GLU A 134 -10.06 0.98 22.13
C GLU A 134 -8.98 1.69 21.29
N THR A 135 -8.47 1.04 20.25
CA THR A 135 -7.55 1.64 19.28
C THR A 135 -8.33 2.27 18.13
N ALA A 136 -8.07 3.56 17.88
CA ALA A 136 -8.62 4.27 16.73
C ALA A 136 -8.06 3.69 15.41
N SER A 137 -8.92 3.55 14.40
CA SER A 137 -8.47 3.18 13.07
C SER A 137 -7.65 4.30 12.43
N GLN A 138 -6.57 3.94 11.73
CA GLN A 138 -5.63 4.89 11.14
C GLN A 138 -5.33 4.57 9.67
N ILE A 139 -5.07 5.59 8.88
CA ILE A 139 -4.65 5.46 7.48
C ILE A 139 -3.39 6.31 7.28
N VAL A 140 -2.33 5.69 6.76
CA VAL A 140 -1.05 6.32 6.48
C VAL A 140 -0.72 6.13 5.00
N THR A 141 -0.31 7.21 4.33
CA THR A 141 0.04 7.18 2.91
C THR A 141 1.48 7.61 2.71
N ILE A 142 2.28 6.75 2.09
CA ILE A 142 3.69 7.04 1.79
C ILE A 142 3.77 7.83 0.47
N SER A 143 3.93 9.15 0.59
CA SER A 143 4.09 10.06 -0.56
C SER A 143 5.57 10.18 -0.99
N SER A 144 6.04 11.40 -1.28
CA SER A 144 7.41 11.71 -1.71
C SER A 144 7.67 13.21 -1.57
N ILE A 145 8.94 13.61 -1.42
CA ILE A 145 9.37 15.01 -1.64
C ILE A 145 8.97 15.53 -3.03
N SER A 146 8.82 14.63 -4.00
CA SER A 146 8.34 14.91 -5.36
C SER A 146 6.90 15.43 -5.41
N ALA A 147 6.15 15.39 -4.30
CA ALA A 147 4.87 16.07 -4.18
C ALA A 147 4.99 17.61 -4.25
N TYR A 148 6.15 18.15 -3.86
CA TYR A 148 6.41 19.60 -3.82
C TYR A 148 7.62 20.01 -4.68
N THR A 149 8.42 19.05 -5.13
CA THR A 149 9.61 19.29 -5.97
C THR A 149 9.41 18.64 -7.34
N ALA A 150 9.11 19.46 -8.34
CA ALA A 150 8.89 19.00 -9.70
C ALA A 150 10.20 18.50 -10.33
N SER A 151 10.11 17.48 -11.17
CA SER A 151 11.21 16.97 -11.98
C SER A 151 10.69 16.73 -13.40
N VAL A 152 11.27 17.39 -14.40
CA VAL A 152 10.81 17.31 -15.79
C VAL A 152 10.93 15.91 -16.38
N ASN A 153 11.85 15.09 -15.85
CA ASN A 153 12.09 13.72 -16.33
C ASN A 153 11.25 12.63 -15.64
N ARG A 154 10.25 13.02 -14.84
CA ARG A 154 9.32 12.14 -14.11
C ARG A 154 8.07 12.91 -13.67
N GLY A 155 7.55 13.74 -14.57
CA GLY A 155 6.44 14.64 -14.29
C GLY A 155 5.18 13.89 -13.82
N ASP A 156 4.88 12.76 -14.48
CA ASP A 156 3.83 11.81 -14.11
C ASP A 156 3.93 11.32 -12.65
N TYR A 157 5.13 10.98 -12.18
CA TYR A 157 5.38 10.60 -10.79
C TYR A 157 5.15 11.76 -9.81
N CYS A 158 5.64 12.95 -10.16
CA CYS A 158 5.41 14.16 -9.35
C CYS A 158 3.91 14.46 -9.22
N ILE A 159 3.16 14.40 -10.33
CA ILE A 159 1.71 14.59 -10.36
C ILE A 159 1.02 13.56 -9.46
N ALA A 160 1.36 12.29 -9.62
CA ALA A 160 0.75 11.22 -8.82
C ALA A 160 1.00 11.41 -7.31
N LYS A 161 2.22 11.81 -6.91
CA LYS A 161 2.56 12.02 -5.50
C LYS A 161 1.99 13.32 -4.92
N ALA A 162 1.89 14.38 -5.72
CA ALA A 162 1.21 15.61 -5.32
C ALA A 162 -0.29 15.35 -5.08
N GLY A 163 -0.94 14.57 -5.95
CA GLY A 163 -2.35 14.21 -5.82
C GLY A 163 -2.70 13.45 -4.54
N LEU A 164 -1.74 12.74 -3.91
CA LEU A 164 -1.97 12.06 -2.63
C LEU A 164 -2.11 13.00 -1.43
N GLY A 165 -1.66 14.25 -1.56
CA GLY A 165 -1.70 15.25 -0.49
C GLY A 165 -2.95 16.14 -0.48
N MET A 166 -3.87 15.92 -1.42
CA MET A 166 -5.13 16.66 -1.57
C MET A 166 -6.28 15.90 -0.91
#